data_AF-A0A933S9W5-F1
#
_entry.id   AF-A0A933S9W5-F1
#
_cell.length_a   1.000
_cell.length_b   1.000
_cell.length_c   1.000
_cell.angle_alpha   90.00
_cell.angle_beta   90.00
_cell.angle_gamma   90.00
#
_symmetry.space_group_name_H-M   'P 1'
#
loop_
_entity.id
_entity.type
_entity.pdbx_description
1 polymer ?
#
loop_
_entity_poly.entity_id
_entity_poly.type
_entity_poly.pdbx_seq_one_letter_code
_entity_poly.pdbx_strand_id
1 'polypeptide(L)'
;MNGEKITLMFLRLVMGFIFLWAFLDKTFGLGYATTVEKAWINGGSPTTGFLSFGVKGPFTEIFHSLAAVALVDWAFMAGLLFVGLTLIFNKYIKWGCLAGSLMLLLMYLALIPPENNPLVDDHIVYILVLGLIAFRNER
;
A
#
# COMPACT_ATOMS: atom_id res chain seq x y z
N MET A 1 0.76 -22.25 -22.79
CA MET A 1 0.43 -21.72 -21.45
C MET A 1 -0.65 -20.65 -21.65
N ASN A 2 -1.79 -20.72 -20.95
CA ASN A 2 -2.93 -19.81 -21.18
C ASN A 2 -2.54 -18.36 -20.80
N GLY A 3 -2.61 -17.43 -21.76
CA GLY A 3 -2.21 -16.03 -21.58
C GLY A 3 -2.87 -15.36 -20.37
N GLU A 4 -4.15 -15.65 -20.10
CA GLU A 4 -4.88 -15.10 -18.94
C GLU A 4 -4.19 -15.47 -17.60
N LYS A 5 -3.78 -16.74 -17.46
CA LYS A 5 -3.11 -17.23 -16.24
C LYS A 5 -1.75 -16.58 -16.05
N ILE A 6 -1.03 -16.35 -17.15
CA ILE A 6 0.27 -15.67 -17.14
C ILE A 6 0.09 -14.23 -16.67
N THR A 7 -0.86 -13.51 -17.26
CA THR A 7 -1.15 -12.12 -16.88
C THR A 7 -1.54 -12.00 -15.41
N LEU A 8 -2.43 -12.86 -14.91
CA LEU A 8 -2.81 -12.86 -13.49
C LEU A 8 -1.64 -13.16 -12.56
N MET A 9 -0.77 -14.10 -12.94
CA MET A 9 0.45 -14.38 -12.18
C MET A 9 1.35 -13.15 -12.09
N PHE A 10 1.60 -12.47 -13.22
CA PHE A 10 2.43 -11.26 -13.23
C PHE A 10 1.78 -10.10 -12.48
N LEU A 11 0.47 -9.88 -12.64
CA LEU A 11 -0.25 -8.87 -11.87
C LEU A 11 -0.11 -9.12 -10.37
N ARG A 12 -0.28 -10.36 -9.91
CA ARG A 12 -0.06 -10.73 -8.51
C ARG A 12 1.36 -10.42 -8.04
N LEU A 13 2.37 -10.84 -8.82
CA LEU A 13 3.76 -10.63 -8.45
C LEU A 13 4.16 -9.15 -8.42
N VAL A 14 3.73 -8.37 -9.42
CA VAL A 14 3.99 -6.93 -9.49
C VAL A 14 3.27 -6.21 -8.36
N MET A 15 2.00 -6.54 -8.08
CA MET A 15 1.30 -5.99 -6.93
C MET A 15 2.05 -6.32 -5.63
N GLY A 16 2.40 -7.58 -5.38
CA GLY A 16 3.17 -7.96 -4.20
C GLY A 16 4.51 -7.21 -4.09
N PHE A 17 5.19 -7.03 -5.21
CA PHE A 17 6.45 -6.30 -5.27
C PHE A 17 6.29 -4.81 -4.93
N ILE A 18 5.21 -4.13 -5.37
CA ILE A 18 4.94 -2.73 -5.01
C ILE A 18 4.87 -2.56 -3.48
N PHE A 19 4.12 -3.43 -2.80
CA PHE A 19 3.98 -3.37 -1.34
C PHE A 19 5.28 -3.72 -0.61
N LEU A 20 5.99 -4.77 -1.06
CA LEU A 20 7.30 -5.13 -0.47
C LEU A 20 8.34 -4.06 -0.70
N TRP A 21 8.37 -3.45 -1.88
CA TRP A 21 9.33 -2.40 -2.20
C TRP A 21 9.12 -1.19 -1.30
N ALA A 22 7.86 -0.76 -1.11
CA ALA A 22 7.53 0.30 -0.17
C ALA A 22 7.98 -0.05 1.26
N PHE A 23 7.79 -1.30 1.70
CA PHE A 23 8.29 -1.76 2.99
C PHE A 23 9.82 -1.70 3.08
N LEU A 24 10.54 -2.19 2.07
CA LEU A 24 12.00 -2.22 2.05
C LEU A 24 12.60 -0.82 2.04
N ASP A 25 12.12 0.07 1.15
CA ASP A 25 12.59 1.46 1.08
C ASP A 25 12.31 2.20 2.39
N LYS A 26 11.12 2.04 2.99
CA LYS A 26 10.79 2.67 4.28
C LYS A 26 11.60 2.10 5.44
N THR A 27 11.87 0.80 5.42
CA THR A 27 12.63 0.13 6.48
C THR A 27 14.07 0.58 6.47
N PHE A 28 14.72 0.55 5.30
CA PHE A 28 16.17 0.73 5.18
C PHE A 28 16.60 2.10 4.66
N GLY A 29 15.68 2.92 4.14
CA GLY A 29 15.99 4.22 3.53
C GLY A 29 16.85 4.08 2.28
N LEU A 30 16.37 3.32 1.28
CA LEU A 30 17.15 3.01 0.07
C LEU A 30 17.33 4.21 -0.89
N GLY A 31 16.76 5.37 -0.54
CA GLY A 31 16.94 6.63 -1.27
C GLY A 31 15.93 6.88 -2.38
N TYR A 32 14.88 6.06 -2.50
CA TYR A 32 13.83 6.25 -3.51
C TYR A 32 12.76 7.22 -2.99
N ALA A 33 11.87 6.74 -2.12
CA ALA A 33 10.90 7.59 -1.46
C ALA A 33 11.37 7.98 -0.05
N THR A 34 12.28 7.21 0.53
CA THR A 34 12.77 7.36 1.90
C THR A 34 14.27 7.53 1.90
N THR A 35 14.76 8.66 2.42
CA THR A 35 16.19 8.89 2.64
C THR A 35 16.69 8.05 3.81
N VAL A 36 18.01 7.82 3.89
CA VAL A 36 18.63 7.01 4.95
C VAL A 36 18.28 7.56 6.34
N GLU A 37 18.29 8.89 6.52
CA GLU A 37 18.00 9.54 7.81
C GLU A 37 16.54 9.35 8.24
N LYS A 38 15.63 9.13 7.28
CA LYS A 38 14.21 8.89 7.52
C LYS A 38 13.83 7.41 7.56
N ALA A 39 14.81 6.51 7.43
CA ALA A 39 14.59 5.07 7.50
C ALA A 39 13.97 4.67 8.84
N TRP A 40 13.08 3.68 8.83
CA TRP A 40 12.40 3.22 10.04
C TRP A 40 13.37 2.65 11.07
N ILE A 41 14.40 1.91 10.61
CA ILE A 41 15.44 1.37 11.50
C ILE A 41 16.30 2.46 12.16
N ASN A 42 16.29 3.68 11.60
CA ASN A 42 16.99 4.85 12.15
C ASN A 42 16.07 5.72 13.02
N GLY A 43 14.88 5.22 13.37
CA GLY A 43 13.89 5.93 14.19
C GLY A 43 12.97 6.88 13.40
N GLY A 44 13.06 6.88 12.06
CA GLY A 44 12.12 7.62 11.22
C GLY A 44 10.70 7.05 11.30
N SER A 45 9.69 7.89 11.09
CA SER A 45 8.29 7.45 11.03
C SER A 45 7.85 7.20 9.58
N PRO A 46 7.46 5.95 9.22
CA PRO A 46 7.00 5.58 7.88
C PRO A 46 5.79 6.37 7.35
N THR A 47 4.89 6.83 8.23
CA THR A 47 3.62 7.45 7.85
C THR A 47 3.55 8.96 8.13
N THR A 48 4.28 9.48 9.13
CA THR A 48 4.14 10.88 9.57
C THR A 48 4.34 11.89 8.45
N GLY A 49 5.33 11.69 7.57
CA GLY A 49 5.56 12.62 6.46
C GLY A 49 4.34 12.76 5.54
N PHE A 50 3.69 11.64 5.21
CA PHE A 50 2.47 11.65 4.42
C PHE A 50 1.28 12.20 5.21
N LEU A 51 1.08 11.71 6.44
CA LEU A 51 -0.06 12.09 7.27
C LEU A 51 -0.04 13.55 7.73
N SER A 52 1.14 14.19 7.85
CA SER A 52 1.26 15.60 8.26
C SER A 52 1.21 16.58 7.09
N PHE A 53 1.66 16.17 5.90
CA PHE A 53 1.92 17.13 4.80
C PHE A 53 1.34 16.70 3.45
N GLY A 54 1.06 15.42 3.26
CA GLY A 54 0.56 14.86 1.99
C GLY A 54 -0.96 14.80 1.89
N VAL A 55 -1.67 14.74 3.02
CA VAL A 55 -3.13 14.61 3.07
C VAL A 55 -3.81 15.89 2.60
N LYS A 56 -4.89 15.72 1.82
CA LYS A 56 -5.72 16.83 1.33
C LYS A 56 -7.19 16.41 1.37
N GLY A 57 -8.09 17.40 1.41
CA GLY A 57 -9.52 17.17 1.25
C GLY A 57 -10.33 17.17 2.54
N PRO A 58 -11.54 16.57 2.52
CA PRO A 58 -12.52 16.72 3.60
C PRO A 58 -12.14 15.99 4.89
N PHE A 59 -11.20 15.04 4.82
CA PHE A 59 -10.80 14.19 5.95
C PHE A 59 -9.44 14.57 6.55
N THR A 60 -8.86 15.72 6.16
CA THR A 60 -7.52 16.14 6.58
C THR A 60 -7.30 16.05 8.09
N GLU A 61 -8.21 16.58 8.90
CA GLU A 61 -8.07 16.56 10.37
C GLU A 61 -8.03 15.13 10.94
N ILE A 62 -8.81 14.21 10.37
CA ILE A 62 -8.84 12.80 10.80
C ILE A 62 -7.48 12.16 10.56
N PHE A 63 -6.92 12.31 9.36
CA PHE A 63 -5.64 11.70 9.03
C PHE A 63 -4.45 12.41 9.69
N HIS A 64 -4.51 13.73 9.85
CA HIS A 64 -3.52 14.49 10.62
C HIS A 64 -3.46 14.03 12.08
N SER A 65 -4.60 13.66 12.68
CA SER A 65 -4.65 13.12 14.05
C SER A 65 -3.96 11.76 14.20
N LEU A 66 -3.73 11.05 13.09
CA LEU A 66 -3.00 9.78 13.05
C LEU A 66 -1.49 9.95 12.84
N ALA A 67 -1.04 11.17 12.52
CA ALA A 67 0.38 11.45 12.32
C ALA A 67 1.17 11.30 13.63
N ALA A 68 2.43 10.86 13.54
CA ALA A 68 3.31 10.59 14.66
C ALA A 68 2.79 9.55 15.68
N VAL A 69 1.75 8.78 15.34
CA VAL A 69 1.26 7.68 16.17
C VAL A 69 2.03 6.40 15.84
N ALA A 70 2.88 5.95 16.77
CA ALA A 70 3.71 4.76 16.56
C ALA A 70 2.90 3.52 16.17
N LEU A 71 1.71 3.33 16.74
CA LEU A 71 0.84 2.19 16.38
C LEU A 71 0.43 2.21 14.91
N VAL A 72 0.22 3.40 14.34
CA VAL A 72 -0.14 3.58 12.92
C VAL A 72 1.06 3.21 12.04
N ASP A 73 2.28 3.60 12.42
CA ASP A 73 3.50 3.21 11.73
C ASP A 73 3.68 1.69 11.71
N TRP A 74 3.55 1.04 12.87
CA TRP A 74 3.66 -0.42 12.99
C TRP A 74 2.56 -1.13 12.19
N ALA A 75 1.31 -0.68 12.27
CA ALA A 75 0.20 -1.27 11.53
C ALA A 75 0.39 -1.13 10.01
N PHE A 76 0.85 0.04 9.55
CA PHE A 76 1.12 0.30 8.14
C PHE A 76 2.26 -0.58 7.63
N MET A 77 3.39 -0.64 8.35
CA MET A 77 4.54 -1.46 7.95
C MET A 77 4.23 -2.96 7.99
N ALA A 78 3.53 -3.44 9.02
CA ALA A 78 3.07 -4.82 9.10
C ALA A 78 2.11 -5.14 7.95
N GLY A 79 1.22 -4.21 7.59
CA GLY A 79 0.33 -4.32 6.44
C GLY A 79 1.09 -4.43 5.13
N LEU A 80 2.06 -3.55 4.86
CA LEU A 80 2.87 -3.59 3.63
C LEU A 80 3.59 -4.95 3.49
N LEU A 81 4.25 -5.39 4.57
CA LEU A 81 4.95 -6.67 4.59
C LEU A 81 3.97 -7.84 4.39
N PHE A 82 2.85 -7.86 5.10
CA PHE A 82 1.85 -8.92 5.01
C PHE A 82 1.27 -9.04 3.60
N VAL A 83 0.83 -7.94 3.01
CA VAL A 83 0.29 -7.91 1.64
C VAL A 83 1.35 -8.37 0.64
N GLY A 84 2.56 -7.83 0.77
CA GLY A 84 3.67 -8.19 -0.09
C GLY A 84 4.02 -9.68 -0.07
N LEU A 85 4.21 -10.25 1.13
CA LEU A 85 4.58 -11.67 1.29
C LEU A 85 3.46 -12.60 0.81
N THR A 86 2.20 -12.32 1.17
CA THR A 86 1.07 -13.16 0.76
C THR A 86 0.91 -13.20 -0.76
N LEU A 87 1.08 -12.05 -1.43
CA LEU A 87 1.02 -11.96 -2.88
C LEU A 87 2.24 -12.57 -3.56
N ILE A 88 3.46 -12.47 -3.03
CA ILE A 88 4.64 -13.12 -3.64
C ILE A 88 4.59 -14.64 -3.47
N PHE A 89 4.40 -15.13 -2.25
CA PHE A 89 4.45 -16.56 -1.93
C PHE A 89 3.19 -17.34 -2.31
N ASN A 90 2.17 -16.67 -2.85
CA ASN A 90 0.91 -17.30 -3.26
C ASN A 90 0.18 -17.98 -2.10
N LYS A 91 0.29 -17.43 -0.88
CA LYS A 91 -0.29 -18.02 0.33
C LYS A 91 -1.12 -16.98 1.07
N TYR A 92 -2.30 -17.37 1.54
CA TYR A 92 -3.26 -16.47 2.20
C TYR A 92 -3.65 -15.24 1.36
N ILE A 93 -3.66 -15.39 0.03
CA ILE A 93 -3.84 -14.29 -0.93
C ILE A 93 -5.09 -13.47 -0.66
N LYS A 94 -6.22 -14.11 -0.33
CA LYS A 94 -7.47 -13.40 -0.02
C LYS A 94 -7.30 -12.37 1.10
N TRP A 95 -6.61 -12.76 2.17
CA TRP A 95 -6.34 -11.88 3.31
C TRP A 95 -5.37 -10.77 2.92
N GLY A 96 -4.34 -11.09 2.13
CA GLY A 96 -3.44 -10.10 1.55
C GLY A 96 -4.17 -9.08 0.69
N CYS A 97 -5.03 -9.52 -0.23
CA CYS A 97 -5.83 -8.65 -1.08
C CYS A 97 -6.80 -7.79 -0.26
N LEU A 98 -7.45 -8.34 0.78
CA LEU A 98 -8.35 -7.57 1.64
C LEU A 98 -7.60 -6.48 2.41
N ALA A 99 -6.49 -6.84 3.05
CA ALA A 99 -5.66 -5.88 3.80
C ALA A 99 -5.08 -4.81 2.88
N GLY A 100 -4.57 -5.19 1.71
CA GLY A 100 -4.03 -4.26 0.71
C GLY A 100 -5.09 -3.32 0.16
N SER A 101 -6.29 -3.83 -0.12
CA SER A 101 -7.40 -3.01 -0.61
C SER A 101 -7.88 -2.01 0.45
N LEU A 102 -7.96 -2.43 1.72
CA LEU A 102 -8.31 -1.53 2.81
C LEU A 102 -7.26 -0.44 2.99
N MET A 103 -5.97 -0.79 2.96
CA MET A 103 -4.87 0.18 3.04
C MET A 103 -4.94 1.20 1.91
N LEU A 104 -5.07 0.73 0.66
CA LEU A 104 -5.18 1.61 -0.51
C LEU A 104 -6.42 2.49 -0.46
N LEU A 105 -7.55 1.97 0.05
CA LEU A 105 -8.77 2.73 0.21
C LEU A 105 -8.58 3.87 1.22
N LEU A 106 -7.91 3.61 2.35
CA LEU A 106 -7.59 4.65 3.33
C LEU A 106 -6.65 5.71 2.73
N MET A 107 -5.67 5.30 1.92
CA MET A 107 -4.78 6.23 1.22
C MET A 107 -5.53 7.07 0.18
N TYR A 108 -6.45 6.47 -0.57
CA TYR A 108 -7.34 7.17 -1.50
C TYR A 108 -8.19 8.22 -0.76
N LEU A 109 -8.84 7.84 0.35
CA LEU A 109 -9.66 8.75 1.17
C LEU A 109 -8.84 9.93 1.72
N ALA A 110 -7.55 9.74 1.99
CA ALA A 110 -6.65 10.79 2.44
C ALA A 110 -6.29 11.82 1.35
N LEU A 111 -6.68 11.58 0.10
CA LEU A 111 -6.31 12.39 -1.06
C LEU A 111 -7.53 12.77 -1.92
N ILE A 112 -8.75 12.76 -1.39
CA ILE A 112 -9.94 13.13 -2.18
C ILE A 112 -10.10 14.66 -2.28
N PRO A 113 -10.35 15.24 -3.47
CA PRO A 113 -10.31 14.60 -4.78
C PRO A 113 -8.86 14.36 -5.25
N PRO A 114 -8.59 13.29 -6.02
CA PRO A 114 -7.25 13.03 -6.53
C PRO A 114 -6.71 14.15 -7.40
N GLU A 115 -5.38 14.28 -7.44
CA GLU A 115 -4.70 15.41 -8.07
C GLU A 115 -5.00 15.56 -9.57
N ASN A 116 -5.06 14.44 -10.29
CA ASN A 116 -5.16 14.43 -11.76
C ASN A 116 -6.54 14.03 -12.30
N ASN A 117 -7.46 13.63 -11.44
CA ASN A 117 -8.79 13.14 -11.83
C ASN A 117 -9.78 13.31 -10.68
N PRO A 118 -11.05 13.68 -10.94
CA PRO A 118 -12.03 13.87 -9.87
C PRO A 118 -12.37 12.60 -9.07
N LEU A 119 -12.08 11.40 -9.59
CA LEU A 119 -12.52 10.14 -8.99
C LEU A 119 -11.49 9.00 -9.03
N VAL A 120 -10.65 8.91 -10.06
CA VAL A 120 -9.83 7.71 -10.29
C VAL A 120 -8.36 8.05 -10.25
N ASP A 121 -7.64 7.40 -9.35
CA ASP A 121 -6.18 7.38 -9.30
C ASP A 121 -5.65 5.92 -9.22
N ASP A 122 -4.35 5.80 -9.02
CA ASP A 122 -3.68 4.51 -8.93
C ASP A 122 -4.22 3.64 -7.79
N HIS A 123 -4.65 4.22 -6.66
CA HIS A 123 -5.18 3.46 -5.53
C HIS A 123 -6.45 2.69 -5.94
N ILE A 124 -7.36 3.33 -6.66
CA ILE A 124 -8.58 2.68 -7.17
C ILE A 124 -8.23 1.56 -8.15
N VAL A 125 -7.29 1.81 -9.08
CA VAL A 125 -6.84 0.78 -10.04
C VAL A 125 -6.26 -0.42 -9.29
N TYR A 126 -5.41 -0.19 -8.29
CA TYR A 126 -4.77 -1.25 -7.51
C TYR A 126 -5.79 -2.04 -6.68
N ILE A 127 -6.80 -1.39 -6.09
CA ILE A 127 -7.91 -2.06 -5.39
C ILE A 127 -8.64 -3.01 -6.34
N LEU A 128 -8.94 -2.58 -7.56
CA LEU A 128 -9.62 -3.42 -8.56
C LEU A 128 -8.76 -4.62 -8.98
N VAL A 129 -7.45 -4.42 -9.15
CA VAL A 129 -6.50 -5.51 -9.45
C VAL A 129 -6.43 -6.51 -8.29
N LEU A 130 -6.34 -6.04 -7.04
CA LEU A 130 -6.35 -6.91 -5.86
C LEU A 130 -7.69 -7.67 -5.74
N GLY A 131 -8.81 -7.03 -6.04
CA GLY A 131 -10.13 -7.66 -6.11
C GLY A 131 -10.16 -8.78 -7.17
N LEU A 132 -9.67 -8.50 -8.37
CA LEU A 132 -9.56 -9.51 -9.43
C LEU A 132 -8.71 -10.71 -9.00
N ILE A 133 -7.55 -10.46 -8.38
CA ILE A 133 -6.66 -11.52 -7.86
C ILE A 133 -7.38 -12.34 -6.79
N ALA A 134 -8.09 -11.68 -5.85
CA ALA A 134 -8.81 -12.35 -4.78
C ALA A 134 -9.90 -13.30 -5.32
N PHE A 135 -10.72 -12.82 -6.26
CA PHE A 135 -11.81 -13.62 -6.84
C PHE A 135 -11.31 -14.74 -7.76
N ARG A 136 -10.21 -14.54 -8.48
CA ARG A 136 -9.67 -15.56 -9.40
C ARG A 136 -8.91 -16.67 -8.69
N ASN A 137 -8.37 -16.41 -7.51
CA ASN A 137 -7.73 -17.45 -6.70
C ASN A 137 -8.73 -18.45 -6.07
N GLU A 138 -10.05 -18.22 -6.21
CA GLU A 138 -11.10 -19.13 -5.71
C GLU A 138 -11.52 -20.21 -6.71
N ARG A 139 -11.03 -20.16 -7.94
CA ARG A 139 -11.36 -21.09 -9.03
C ARG A 139 -10.15 -21.93 -9.43
#